data_AF-X6LZQ8-F1
#
_entry.id   AF-X6LZQ8-F1
#
_cell.length_a   1.000
_cell.length_b   1.000
_cell.length_c   1.000
_cell.angle_alpha   90.00
_cell.angle_beta   90.00
_cell.angle_gamma   90.00
#
_symmetry.space_group_name_H-M   'P 1'
#
loop_
_entity.id
_entity.type
_entity.pdbx_description
1 polymer ?
#
loop_
_entity_poly.entity_id
_entity_poly.type
_entity_poly.pdbx_seq_one_letter_code
_entity_poly.pdbx_strand_id
1 'polypeptide(L)'
;VCILHFHPSMRRSPTIFSCDVSWISPREHEREILFARSYIHYINDDQKNNEIAAWNAKIESEDEHTQTILLTWARYDEYIQQTLQISAMWKNPIDLNLAFVLLFEIYTDIDTVNILLGGFHIWKKKRNNEQRYNEKKKQFMAHRCCNHNINLFSIFLFENKIIKATAVEFATIHTINSGLPIKLLLKELYTVLFFLYCSKNFMHLEKYIDSNGVLKNKLKKNYKSSKLSSRLFAILLLQTKKKMDAVTLKLGIWLHFTKIFVLSQSNTLDRQTNPKKMARERCKKNNSKLVSKSSRKSRTDQQF
;
A
#
# COMPACT_ATOMS: atom_id res chain seq x y z
N VAL A 1 22.54 7.42 22.78
CA VAL A 1 22.60 6.96 21.36
C VAL A 1 21.42 7.56 20.62
N CYS A 2 21.63 8.15 19.44
CA CYS A 2 20.55 8.61 18.58
C CYS A 2 20.40 7.65 17.39
N ILE A 3 19.21 7.11 17.20
CA ILE A 3 18.89 6.20 16.08
C ILE A 3 17.95 6.94 15.13
N LEU A 4 18.34 7.02 13.86
CA LEU A 4 17.50 7.61 12.82
C LEU A 4 16.71 6.54 12.08
N HIS A 5 15.39 6.61 12.22
CA HIS A 5 14.45 5.73 11.54
C HIS A 5 13.89 6.45 10.31
N PHE A 6 14.26 5.98 9.11
CA PHE A 6 13.77 6.55 7.86
C PHE A 6 12.46 5.88 7.42
N HIS A 7 11.34 6.61 7.48
CA HIS A 7 10.08 6.13 6.95
C HIS A 7 10.20 5.83 5.44
N PRO A 8 9.47 4.83 4.89
CA PRO A 8 9.50 4.55 3.45
C PRO A 8 9.26 5.76 2.55
N SER A 9 8.48 6.74 3.00
CA SER A 9 8.25 8.00 2.26
C SER A 9 9.52 8.80 2.01
N MET A 10 10.51 8.77 2.91
CA MET A 10 11.81 9.43 2.72
C MET A 10 12.59 8.80 1.57
N ARG A 11 12.63 7.46 1.49
CA ARG A 11 13.34 6.76 0.42
C ARG A 11 12.65 6.89 -0.94
N ARG A 12 11.38 7.28 -0.92
CA ARG A 12 10.46 7.30 -2.07
C ARG A 12 10.16 8.70 -2.57
N SER A 13 10.55 9.72 -1.81
CA SER A 13 10.47 11.11 -2.27
C SER A 13 11.38 11.31 -3.50
N PRO A 14 10.88 11.99 -4.54
CA PRO A 14 11.65 12.26 -5.73
C PRO A 14 12.57 13.48 -5.56
N THR A 15 12.36 14.25 -4.48
CA THR A 15 13.02 15.53 -4.21
C THR A 15 13.94 15.51 -3.00
N ILE A 16 13.83 14.48 -2.14
CA ILE A 16 14.78 14.30 -1.04
C ILE A 16 15.96 13.51 -1.56
N PHE A 17 16.94 14.27 -2.03
CA PHE A 17 18.21 13.72 -2.49
C PHE A 17 19.16 13.47 -1.33
N SER A 18 19.14 14.36 -0.34
CA SER A 18 19.94 14.27 0.85
C SER A 18 19.18 14.62 2.11
N CYS A 19 19.63 14.07 3.24
CA CYS A 19 19.15 14.43 4.56
C CYS A 19 20.33 15.07 5.30
N ASP A 20 20.28 16.39 5.44
CA ASP A 20 21.19 17.13 6.29
C ASP A 20 20.79 16.94 7.75
N VAL A 21 21.70 16.34 8.52
CA VAL A 21 21.51 16.08 9.96
C VAL A 21 22.38 16.98 10.84
N SER A 22 22.77 18.15 10.33
CA SER A 22 23.52 19.16 11.08
C SER A 22 22.81 19.64 12.36
N TRP A 23 21.50 19.39 12.50
CA TRP A 23 20.74 19.65 13.72
C TRP A 23 20.98 18.63 14.83
N ILE A 24 21.58 17.46 14.54
CA ILE A 24 21.87 16.41 15.54
C ILE A 24 23.20 16.67 16.25
N SER A 25 24.20 17.20 15.53
CA SER A 25 25.50 17.55 16.13
C SER A 25 25.82 19.03 15.93
N PRO A 26 26.12 19.78 17.01
CA PRO A 26 26.55 21.16 16.91
C PRO A 26 27.98 21.30 16.32
N ARG A 27 28.70 20.20 16.11
CA ARG A 27 30.07 20.19 15.62
C ARG A 27 30.11 20.12 14.10
N GLU A 28 30.69 21.13 13.47
CA GLU A 28 30.71 21.25 12.01
C GLU A 28 31.38 20.08 11.28
N HIS A 29 32.39 19.47 11.92
CA HIS A 29 33.11 18.31 11.37
C HIS A 29 32.36 16.98 11.49
N GLU A 30 31.28 16.93 12.28
CA GLU A 30 30.40 15.77 12.45
C GLU A 30 29.11 15.89 11.60
N ARG A 31 29.00 16.95 10.78
CA ARG A 31 27.89 17.14 9.83
C ARG A 31 27.99 16.12 8.70
N GLU A 32 27.48 14.91 8.94
CA GLU A 32 27.42 13.87 7.92
C GLU A 32 26.16 14.01 7.06
N ILE A 33 26.33 14.06 5.73
CA ILE A 33 25.21 13.86 4.80
C ILE A 33 24.94 12.36 4.75
N LEU A 34 23.83 11.91 5.36
CA LEU A 34 23.57 10.47 5.54
C LEU A 34 23.30 9.73 4.23
N PHE A 35 22.69 10.39 3.26
CA PHE A 35 22.52 9.91 1.90
C PHE A 35 22.54 11.11 0.96
N ALA A 36 23.08 10.95 -0.24
CA ALA A 36 23.02 11.96 -1.31
C ALA A 36 22.68 11.25 -2.62
N ARG A 37 21.58 11.66 -3.27
CA ARG A 37 21.21 11.23 -4.62
C ARG A 37 21.58 12.36 -5.59
N SER A 38 22.30 12.04 -6.65
CA SER A 38 22.75 13.04 -7.62
C SER A 38 21.66 13.35 -8.65
N TYR A 39 20.64 14.16 -8.32
CA TYR A 39 19.80 14.75 -9.38
C TYR A 39 19.02 15.99 -8.94
N ILE A 40 19.61 17.17 -9.06
CA ILE A 40 18.85 18.43 -8.87
C ILE A 40 18.19 18.75 -10.21
N HIS A 41 16.89 18.51 -10.33
CA HIS A 41 16.13 19.16 -11.39
C HIS A 41 15.94 20.61 -10.97
N TYR A 42 16.65 21.54 -11.60
CA TYR A 42 16.45 22.98 -11.38
C TYR A 42 15.06 23.35 -11.89
N ILE A 43 14.06 23.31 -11.02
CA ILE A 43 12.86 24.12 -11.19
C ILE A 43 13.28 25.50 -10.68
N ASN A 44 13.18 26.54 -11.51
CA ASN A 44 13.77 27.87 -11.29
C ASN A 44 13.22 28.67 -10.08
N ASP A 45 12.56 28.02 -9.11
CA ASP A 45 11.99 28.64 -7.93
C ASP A 45 12.49 27.92 -6.66
N ASP A 46 13.55 28.47 -6.09
CA ASP A 46 14.24 27.91 -4.91
C ASP A 46 13.30 27.74 -3.71
N GLN A 47 12.29 28.61 -3.57
CA GLN A 47 11.33 28.51 -2.48
C GLN A 47 10.47 27.24 -2.62
N LYS A 48 9.96 26.99 -3.81
CA LYS A 48 9.11 25.81 -4.08
C LYS A 48 9.90 24.51 -3.99
N ASN A 49 11.18 24.52 -4.35
CA ASN A 49 12.05 23.35 -4.21
C ASN A 49 12.27 22.95 -2.75
N ASN A 50 12.47 23.93 -1.87
CA ASN A 50 12.67 23.69 -0.44
C ASN A 50 11.43 23.05 0.20
N GLU A 51 10.23 23.50 -0.18
CA GLU A 51 8.97 22.90 0.33
C GLU A 51 8.77 21.46 -0.15
N ILE A 52 9.08 21.16 -1.42
CA ILE A 52 8.89 19.80 -1.96
C ILE A 52 9.95 18.84 -1.40
N ALA A 53 11.17 19.32 -1.14
CA ALA A 53 12.26 18.56 -0.52
C ALA A 53 12.21 18.54 1.02
N ALA A 54 11.22 19.18 1.64
CA ALA A 54 11.09 19.23 3.09
C ALA A 54 10.80 17.84 3.69
N TRP A 55 11.31 17.60 4.89
CA TRP A 55 11.05 16.43 5.71
C TRP A 55 10.84 16.83 7.17
N ASN A 56 10.14 15.98 7.91
CA ASN A 56 9.85 16.18 9.33
C ASN A 56 10.63 15.18 10.17
N ALA A 57 11.06 15.61 11.36
CA ALA A 57 11.60 14.73 12.40
C ALA A 57 10.63 14.67 13.59
N LYS A 58 10.37 13.47 14.11
CA LYS A 58 9.54 13.24 15.29
C LYS A 58 10.21 12.21 16.18
N ILE A 59 10.15 12.41 17.50
CA ILE A 59 10.62 11.39 18.47
C ILE A 59 9.63 10.21 18.40
N GLU A 60 10.12 9.06 17.96
CA GLU A 60 9.34 7.80 17.89
C GLU A 60 9.35 7.08 19.23
N SER A 61 10.51 7.05 19.89
CA SER A 61 10.69 6.49 21.23
C SER A 61 11.91 7.10 21.90
N GLU A 62 11.87 7.22 23.22
CA GLU A 62 12.99 7.69 24.02
C GLU A 62 13.05 6.92 25.34
N ASP A 63 14.26 6.48 25.71
CA ASP A 63 14.60 5.90 26.99
C ASP A 63 15.83 6.61 27.59
N GLU A 64 16.31 6.15 28.75
CA GLU A 64 17.42 6.77 29.48
C GLU A 64 18.71 6.93 28.65
N HIS A 65 18.90 6.07 27.64
CA HIS A 65 20.16 6.00 26.89
C HIS A 65 19.98 6.11 25.37
N THR A 66 18.76 6.03 24.86
CA THR A 66 18.47 5.93 23.44
C THR A 66 17.29 6.81 23.05
N GLN A 67 17.47 7.59 21.98
CA GLN A 67 16.40 8.30 21.31
C GLN A 67 16.29 7.80 19.88
N THR A 68 15.09 7.41 19.46
CA THR A 68 14.78 7.06 18.07
C THR A 68 13.97 8.19 17.44
N ILE A 69 14.49 8.76 16.35
CA ILE A 69 13.85 9.84 15.62
C ILE A 69 13.36 9.30 14.28
N LEU A 70 12.04 9.39 14.07
CA LEU A 70 11.40 9.07 12.80
C LEU A 70 11.51 10.26 11.86
N LEU A 71 12.06 10.02 10.68
CA LEU A 71 12.13 10.98 9.59
C LEU A 71 11.07 10.64 8.53
N THR A 72 10.21 11.60 8.20
CA THR A 72 9.13 11.46 7.21
C THR A 72 9.21 12.57 6.16
N TRP A 73 8.79 12.28 4.92
CA TRP A 73 8.64 13.32 3.89
C TRP A 73 7.51 14.28 4.28
N ALA A 74 7.73 15.60 4.20
CA ALA A 74 6.75 16.58 4.68
C ALA A 74 5.41 16.49 3.93
N ARG A 75 5.44 16.29 2.61
CA ARG A 75 4.22 16.07 1.79
C ARG A 75 3.50 14.78 2.19
N TYR A 76 4.22 13.74 2.56
CA TYR A 76 3.57 12.53 3.06
C TYR A 76 2.74 12.82 4.31
N ASP A 77 3.33 13.55 5.27
CA ASP A 77 2.63 13.93 6.51
C ASP A 77 1.44 14.87 6.25
N GLU A 78 1.54 15.76 5.26
CA GLU A 78 0.47 16.66 4.85
C GLU A 78 -0.77 15.89 4.35
N TYR A 79 -0.58 14.89 3.48
CA TYR A 79 -1.70 14.23 2.79
C TYR A 79 -2.15 12.92 3.43
N ILE A 80 -1.41 12.34 4.38
CA ILE A 80 -1.74 11.03 4.95
C ILE A 80 -3.12 11.02 5.64
N GLN A 81 -3.48 12.08 6.38
CA GLN A 81 -4.77 12.15 7.07
C GLN A 81 -5.95 12.22 6.10
N GLN A 82 -5.83 13.05 5.05
CA GLN A 82 -6.85 13.15 4.01
C GLN A 82 -6.98 11.83 3.24
N THR A 83 -5.86 11.17 2.96
CA THR A 83 -5.84 9.84 2.32
C THR A 83 -6.60 8.80 3.15
N LEU A 84 -6.38 8.79 4.47
CA LEU A 84 -7.09 7.90 5.39
C LEU A 84 -8.58 8.26 5.49
N GLN A 85 -8.92 9.56 5.50
CA GLN A 85 -10.31 10.03 5.49
C GLN A 85 -11.05 9.54 4.23
N ILE A 86 -10.45 9.69 3.05
CA ILE A 86 -11.02 9.17 1.80
C ILE A 86 -11.23 7.67 1.91
N SER A 87 -10.23 6.92 2.39
CA SER A 87 -10.39 5.48 2.58
C SER A 87 -11.53 5.12 3.53
N ALA A 88 -11.78 5.91 4.57
CA ALA A 88 -12.84 5.67 5.53
C ALA A 88 -14.24 5.98 4.97
N MET A 89 -14.35 6.93 4.04
CA MET A 89 -15.61 7.26 3.35
C MET A 89 -16.12 6.13 2.48
N TRP A 90 -15.22 5.26 2.02
CA TRP A 90 -15.55 4.19 1.10
C TRP A 90 -15.79 2.85 1.81
N LYS A 91 -16.93 2.22 1.50
CA LYS A 91 -17.29 0.90 2.07
C LYS A 91 -16.37 -0.24 1.61
N ASN A 92 -15.68 -0.07 0.48
CA ASN A 92 -14.74 -1.05 -0.06
C ASN A 92 -13.32 -0.54 0.09
N PRO A 93 -12.33 -1.42 0.31
CA PRO A 93 -10.95 -1.00 0.44
C PRO A 93 -10.49 -0.33 -0.86
N ILE A 94 -10.20 0.97 -0.78
CA ILE A 94 -9.47 1.69 -1.82
C ILE A 94 -7.97 1.45 -1.58
N ASP A 95 -7.20 1.42 -2.66
CA ASP A 95 -5.75 1.50 -2.56
C ASP A 95 -5.34 2.88 -2.03
N LEU A 96 -4.77 2.92 -0.84
CA LEU A 96 -4.33 4.17 -0.22
C LEU A 96 -3.29 4.90 -1.08
N ASN A 97 -2.44 4.18 -1.83
CA ASN A 97 -1.51 4.85 -2.73
C ASN A 97 -2.22 5.52 -3.90
N LEU A 98 -3.34 4.96 -4.37
CA LEU A 98 -4.16 5.62 -5.39
C LEU A 98 -4.79 6.90 -4.84
N ALA A 99 -5.39 6.84 -3.65
CA ALA A 99 -5.97 8.02 -3.01
C ALA A 99 -4.90 9.10 -2.72
N PHE A 100 -3.70 8.69 -2.27
CA PHE A 100 -2.57 9.59 -2.07
C PHE A 100 -2.12 10.26 -3.37
N VAL A 101 -1.93 9.49 -4.46
CA VAL A 101 -1.55 10.06 -5.78
C VAL A 101 -2.61 11.04 -6.27
N LEU A 102 -3.90 10.74 -6.05
CA LEU A 102 -4.98 11.66 -6.44
C LEU A 102 -4.94 12.98 -5.69
N LEU A 103 -4.73 12.94 -4.37
CA LEU A 103 -4.64 14.11 -3.50
C LEU A 103 -3.35 14.92 -3.67
N PHE A 104 -2.25 14.25 -4.02
CA PHE A 104 -0.95 14.90 -4.10
C PHE A 104 -0.66 15.44 -5.49
N GLU A 105 -0.97 14.66 -6.53
CA GLU A 105 -0.47 14.93 -7.89
C GLU A 105 -1.52 15.51 -8.83
N ILE A 106 -2.81 15.23 -8.58
CA ILE A 106 -3.88 15.58 -9.54
C ILE A 106 -4.82 16.65 -8.97
N TYR A 107 -5.26 16.51 -7.72
CA TYR A 107 -6.27 17.36 -7.11
C TYR A 107 -5.90 17.69 -5.67
N THR A 108 -6.30 18.86 -5.20
CA THR A 108 -6.04 19.28 -3.82
C THR A 108 -7.23 19.09 -2.89
N ASP A 109 -8.42 18.78 -3.41
CA ASP A 109 -9.65 18.68 -2.61
C ASP A 109 -10.27 17.27 -2.61
N ILE A 110 -10.80 16.90 -1.44
CA ILE A 110 -11.36 15.57 -1.17
C ILE A 110 -12.60 15.27 -2.03
N ASP A 111 -13.42 16.28 -2.33
CA ASP A 111 -14.68 16.10 -3.06
C ASP A 111 -14.42 15.71 -4.51
N THR A 112 -13.50 16.39 -5.19
CA THR A 112 -13.07 16.06 -6.54
C THR A 112 -12.44 14.66 -6.60
N VAL A 113 -11.58 14.33 -5.63
CA VAL A 113 -11.00 12.98 -5.55
C VAL A 113 -12.09 11.92 -5.37
N ASN A 114 -13.10 12.17 -4.54
CA ASN A 114 -14.21 11.25 -4.33
C ASN A 114 -15.07 11.06 -5.59
N ILE A 115 -15.38 12.13 -6.32
CA ILE A 115 -16.12 12.04 -7.60
C ILE A 115 -15.35 11.16 -8.59
N LEU A 116 -14.04 11.38 -8.70
CA LEU A 116 -13.20 10.64 -9.64
C LEU A 116 -13.03 9.17 -9.27
N LEU A 117 -12.83 8.88 -7.98
CA LEU A 117 -12.84 7.51 -7.46
C LEU A 117 -14.21 6.84 -7.70
N GLY A 118 -15.30 7.60 -7.58
CA GLY A 118 -16.68 7.24 -7.96
C GLY A 118 -16.76 6.70 -9.39
N GLY A 119 -16.37 7.55 -10.33
CA GLY A 119 -16.34 7.21 -11.76
C GLY A 119 -15.44 6.02 -12.05
N PHE A 120 -14.25 5.98 -11.44
CA PHE A 120 -13.31 4.87 -11.58
C PHE A 120 -13.89 3.54 -11.08
N HIS A 121 -14.55 3.52 -9.92
CA HIS A 121 -15.15 2.29 -9.38
C HIS A 121 -16.27 1.75 -10.27
N ILE A 122 -17.11 2.63 -10.80
CA ILE A 122 -18.16 2.26 -11.76
C ILE A 122 -17.51 1.72 -13.04
N TRP A 123 -16.48 2.39 -13.55
CA TRP A 123 -15.76 1.96 -14.75
C TRP A 123 -15.07 0.61 -14.54
N LYS A 124 -14.42 0.39 -13.40
CA LYS A 124 -13.70 -0.85 -13.07
C LYS A 124 -14.63 -2.08 -13.09
N LYS A 125 -15.89 -1.91 -12.66
CA LYS A 125 -16.92 -2.96 -12.66
C LYS A 125 -17.52 -3.26 -14.04
N LYS A 126 -17.36 -2.36 -15.01
CA LYS A 126 -17.96 -2.51 -16.35
C LYS A 126 -17.01 -3.27 -17.31
N ARG A 127 -17.60 -3.90 -18.33
CA ARG A 127 -16.95 -4.29 -19.60
C ARG A 127 -15.66 -5.11 -19.49
N ASN A 128 -15.53 -5.96 -18.48
CA ASN A 128 -14.33 -6.78 -18.25
C ASN A 128 -13.03 -5.93 -18.26
N ASN A 129 -13.09 -4.68 -17.80
CA ASN A 129 -11.93 -3.77 -17.84
C ASN A 129 -10.73 -4.33 -17.07
N GLU A 130 -10.98 -5.11 -16.01
CA GLU A 130 -9.93 -5.83 -15.28
C GLU A 130 -9.25 -6.93 -16.12
N GLN A 131 -10.00 -7.61 -17.00
CA GLN A 131 -9.43 -8.56 -17.96
C GLN A 131 -8.57 -7.85 -19.01
N ARG A 132 -9.04 -6.72 -19.56
CA ARG A 132 -8.26 -5.88 -20.49
C ARG A 132 -6.97 -5.37 -19.84
N TYR A 133 -7.02 -5.04 -18.56
CA TYR A 133 -5.81 -4.71 -17.81
C TYR A 133 -4.87 -5.92 -17.69
N ASN A 134 -5.38 -7.12 -17.41
CA ASN A 134 -4.55 -8.33 -17.33
C ASN A 134 -3.78 -8.60 -18.63
N GLU A 135 -4.36 -8.30 -19.79
CA GLU A 135 -3.69 -8.38 -21.10
C GLU A 135 -2.52 -7.38 -21.21
N LYS A 136 -2.69 -6.15 -20.69
CA LYS A 136 -1.67 -5.09 -20.70
C LYS A 136 -0.71 -5.13 -19.51
N LYS A 137 -0.97 -5.95 -18.49
CA LYS A 137 -0.23 -5.98 -17.22
C LYS A 137 1.27 -6.10 -17.42
N LYS A 138 1.74 -6.94 -18.36
CA LYS A 138 3.17 -7.11 -18.66
C LYS A 138 3.84 -5.81 -19.11
N GLN A 139 3.13 -4.96 -19.85
CA GLN A 139 3.65 -3.67 -20.32
C GLN A 139 3.88 -2.71 -19.14
N PHE A 140 2.94 -2.63 -18.20
CA PHE A 140 3.12 -1.84 -16.97
C PHE A 140 4.28 -2.36 -16.12
N MET A 141 4.37 -3.68 -15.94
CA MET A 141 5.45 -4.28 -15.15
C MET A 141 6.84 -4.03 -15.77
N ALA A 142 6.95 -3.99 -17.11
CA ALA A 142 8.20 -3.65 -17.79
C ALA A 142 8.70 -2.22 -17.47
N HIS A 143 7.77 -1.31 -17.15
CA HIS A 143 8.05 0.06 -16.71
C HIS A 143 8.10 0.19 -15.19
N ARG A 144 8.21 -0.94 -14.47
CA ARG A 144 8.25 -1.02 -13.00
C ARG A 144 6.98 -0.48 -12.30
N CYS A 145 5.86 -0.37 -13.02
CA CYS A 145 4.58 0.04 -12.47
C CYS A 145 3.90 -1.15 -11.77
N CYS A 146 4.33 -1.43 -10.54
CA CYS A 146 3.90 -2.62 -9.79
C CYS A 146 2.53 -2.47 -9.11
N ASN A 147 2.01 -1.25 -8.93
CA ASN A 147 0.71 -1.03 -8.31
C ASN A 147 -0.44 -1.19 -9.32
N HIS A 148 -1.19 -2.28 -9.19
CA HIS A 148 -2.26 -2.62 -10.12
C HIS A 148 -3.44 -1.65 -10.12
N ASN A 149 -3.77 -1.03 -8.99
CA ASN A 149 -4.87 -0.08 -8.92
C ASN A 149 -4.52 1.23 -9.62
N ILE A 150 -3.28 1.71 -9.46
CA ILE A 150 -2.78 2.89 -10.18
C ILE A 150 -2.73 2.60 -11.68
N ASN A 151 -2.26 1.42 -12.10
CA ASN A 151 -2.25 1.04 -13.51
C ASN A 151 -3.66 1.03 -14.13
N LEU A 152 -4.63 0.40 -13.44
CA LEU A 152 -6.03 0.38 -13.85
C LEU A 152 -6.61 1.79 -13.93
N PHE A 153 -6.30 2.62 -12.94
CA PHE A 153 -6.75 4.01 -12.88
C PHE A 153 -6.17 4.84 -14.03
N SER A 154 -4.92 4.60 -14.39
CA SER A 154 -4.26 5.28 -15.52
C SER A 154 -4.94 4.94 -16.85
N ILE A 155 -5.39 3.69 -17.03
CA ILE A 155 -6.20 3.29 -18.19
C ILE A 155 -7.52 4.04 -18.19
N PHE A 156 -8.20 4.12 -17.04
CA PHE A 156 -9.44 4.86 -16.89
C PHE A 156 -9.28 6.33 -17.29
N LEU A 157 -8.26 7.02 -16.79
CA LEU A 157 -8.00 8.42 -17.14
C LEU A 157 -7.76 8.62 -18.65
N PHE A 158 -6.96 7.73 -19.24
CA PHE A 158 -6.64 7.78 -20.67
C PHE A 158 -7.88 7.56 -21.54
N GLU A 159 -8.70 6.54 -21.25
CA GLU A 159 -9.92 6.23 -22.01
C GLU A 159 -10.96 7.35 -21.94
N ASN A 160 -11.03 8.05 -20.81
CA ASN A 160 -11.93 9.19 -20.62
C ASN A 160 -11.32 10.52 -21.10
N LYS A 161 -10.15 10.50 -21.73
CA LYS A 161 -9.44 11.67 -22.27
C LYS A 161 -9.16 12.75 -21.21
N ILE A 162 -9.01 12.35 -19.95
CA ILE A 162 -8.68 13.26 -18.84
C ILE A 162 -7.19 13.62 -18.88
N ILE A 163 -6.36 12.69 -19.32
CA ILE A 163 -4.92 12.88 -19.50
C ILE A 163 -4.54 12.81 -20.99
N LYS A 164 -3.48 13.53 -21.36
CA LYS A 164 -2.90 13.49 -22.71
C LYS A 164 -1.85 12.38 -22.88
N ALA A 165 -1.15 12.04 -21.79
CA ALA A 165 -0.16 10.97 -21.78
C ALA A 165 -0.82 9.59 -21.91
N THR A 166 -0.07 8.60 -22.40
CA THR A 166 -0.54 7.22 -22.37
C THR A 166 -0.72 6.72 -20.94
N ALA A 167 -1.59 5.72 -20.74
CA ALA A 167 -1.81 5.13 -19.42
C ALA A 167 -0.51 4.59 -18.77
N VAL A 168 0.43 4.07 -19.57
CA VAL A 168 1.70 3.52 -19.07
C VAL A 168 2.66 4.64 -18.67
N GLU A 169 2.79 5.69 -19.48
CA GLU A 169 3.59 6.87 -19.15
C GLU A 169 3.09 7.53 -17.86
N PHE A 170 1.78 7.74 -17.77
CA PHE A 170 1.16 8.31 -16.58
C PHE A 170 1.45 7.48 -15.32
N ALA A 171 1.23 6.16 -15.37
CA ALA A 171 1.55 5.27 -14.25
C ALA A 171 3.04 5.30 -13.89
N THR A 172 3.91 5.42 -14.91
CA THR A 172 5.37 5.48 -14.72
C THR A 172 5.78 6.75 -13.99
N ILE A 173 5.29 7.91 -14.44
CA ILE A 173 5.56 9.21 -13.83
C ILE A 173 5.18 9.18 -12.35
N HIS A 174 3.96 8.75 -12.01
CA HIS A 174 3.52 8.73 -10.61
C HIS A 174 4.15 7.63 -9.78
N THR A 175 4.54 6.50 -10.38
CA THR A 175 5.31 5.48 -9.65
C THR A 175 6.70 6.00 -9.28
N ILE A 176 7.35 6.76 -10.18
CA ILE A 176 8.66 7.36 -9.95
C ILE A 176 8.55 8.53 -8.97
N ASN A 177 7.61 9.44 -9.20
CA ASN A 177 7.49 10.69 -8.44
C ASN A 177 6.92 10.44 -7.06
N SER A 178 5.79 9.75 -6.95
CA SER A 178 5.14 9.59 -5.65
C SER A 178 5.80 8.47 -4.84
N GLY A 179 6.49 7.53 -5.51
CA GLY A 179 7.19 6.38 -4.90
C GLY A 179 6.28 5.41 -4.12
N LEU A 180 4.98 5.68 -4.07
CA LEU A 180 3.90 4.91 -3.44
C LEU A 180 4.18 4.67 -1.96
N PRO A 181 4.23 5.73 -1.13
CA PRO A 181 4.85 5.67 0.19
C PRO A 181 4.06 4.81 1.18
N ILE A 182 2.78 4.55 0.90
CA ILE A 182 1.87 3.87 1.79
C ILE A 182 2.04 2.36 1.63
N LYS A 183 2.94 1.79 2.44
CA LYS A 183 2.93 0.37 2.78
C LYS A 183 2.20 0.24 4.11
N LEU A 184 0.86 0.17 4.09
CA LEU A 184 0.19 -0.11 5.34
C LEU A 184 0.57 -1.52 5.79
N LEU A 185 1.32 -1.59 6.89
CA LEU A 185 1.43 -2.80 7.67
C LEU A 185 0.03 -3.09 8.19
N LEU A 186 -0.46 -4.32 8.00
CA LEU A 186 -1.76 -4.79 8.49
C LEU A 186 -2.06 -4.29 9.91
N LYS A 187 -1.03 -4.20 10.76
CA LYS A 187 -1.09 -3.68 12.13
C LYS A 187 -1.71 -2.28 12.25
N GLU A 188 -1.37 -1.34 11.37
CA GLU A 188 -1.91 0.03 11.40
C GLU A 188 -3.33 0.09 10.85
N LEU A 189 -3.62 -0.69 9.81
CA LEU A 189 -4.97 -0.90 9.28
C LEU A 189 -5.89 -1.46 10.36
N TYR A 190 -5.42 -2.43 11.15
CA TYR A 190 -6.16 -2.97 12.29
C TYR A 190 -6.43 -1.91 13.34
N THR A 191 -5.46 -1.06 13.68
CA THR A 191 -5.68 0.02 14.64
C THR A 191 -6.72 1.02 14.14
N VAL A 192 -6.62 1.47 12.88
CA VAL A 192 -7.59 2.42 12.30
C VAL A 192 -8.98 1.79 12.18
N LEU A 193 -9.08 0.56 11.68
CA LEU A 193 -10.35 -0.18 11.60
C LEU A 193 -10.95 -0.45 12.99
N PHE A 194 -10.11 -0.72 13.99
CA PHE A 194 -10.51 -0.90 15.37
C PHE A 194 -11.09 0.40 15.94
N PHE A 195 -10.41 1.53 15.75
CA PHE A 195 -10.92 2.84 16.17
C PHE A 195 -12.24 3.18 15.48
N LEU A 196 -12.35 2.99 14.16
CA LEU A 196 -13.59 3.24 13.42
C LEU A 196 -14.73 2.32 13.86
N TYR A 197 -14.44 1.04 14.14
CA TYR A 197 -15.41 0.08 14.68
C TYR A 197 -15.88 0.49 16.08
N CYS A 198 -14.96 0.90 16.96
CA CYS A 198 -15.27 1.40 18.29
C CYS A 198 -16.11 2.68 18.22
N SER A 199 -15.74 3.66 17.40
CA SER A 199 -16.49 4.92 17.25
C SER A 199 -17.91 4.70 16.72
N LYS A 200 -18.08 3.81 15.73
CA LYS A 200 -19.41 3.50 15.18
C LYS A 200 -20.31 2.79 16.21
N ASN A 201 -19.76 1.85 16.96
CA ASN A 201 -20.52 1.16 18.02
C ASN A 201 -20.78 2.06 19.24
N PHE A 202 -19.90 3.01 19.53
CA PHE A 202 -20.10 4.00 20.58
C PHE A 202 -21.29 4.93 20.26
N MET A 203 -21.40 5.40 19.00
CA MET A 203 -22.54 6.19 18.53
C MET A 203 -23.88 5.43 18.62
N HIS A 204 -23.89 4.12 18.38
CA HIS A 204 -25.07 3.29 18.56
C HIS A 204 -25.39 3.06 20.05
N LEU A 205 -24.37 2.96 20.91
CA LEU A 205 -24.53 2.80 22.34
C LEU A 205 -25.11 4.07 22.99
N GLU A 206 -24.66 5.26 22.60
CA GLU A 206 -25.23 6.53 23.06
C GLU A 206 -26.70 6.65 22.69
N LYS A 207 -27.08 6.37 21.43
CA LYS A 207 -28.49 6.35 21.00
C LYS A 207 -29.34 5.31 21.75
N TYR A 208 -28.76 4.17 22.10
CA TYR A 208 -29.44 3.15 22.91
C TYR A 208 -29.64 3.61 24.36
N ILE A 209 -28.63 4.25 24.96
CA ILE A 209 -28.73 4.81 26.32
C ILE A 209 -29.76 5.95 26.36
N ASP A 210 -29.83 6.78 25.33
CA ASP A 210 -30.77 7.90 25.24
C ASP A 210 -32.21 7.46 25.01
N SER A 211 -32.42 6.42 24.19
CA SER A 211 -33.77 5.85 23.96
C SER A 211 -34.27 5.01 25.14
N ASN A 212 -33.37 4.52 25.99
CA ASN A 212 -33.70 3.70 27.15
C ASN A 212 -33.65 4.51 28.45
N GLY A 213 -34.70 5.32 28.69
CA GLY A 213 -34.78 6.28 29.80
C GLY A 213 -34.52 5.69 31.20
N VAL A 214 -34.79 4.40 31.39
CA VAL A 214 -34.47 3.65 32.63
C VAL A 214 -32.96 3.53 32.84
N LEU A 215 -32.20 3.25 31.77
CA LEU A 215 -30.75 3.12 31.79
C LEU A 215 -30.09 4.49 32.01
N LYS A 216 -30.61 5.53 31.36
CA LYS A 216 -30.18 6.93 31.53
C LYS A 216 -30.35 7.43 32.96
N ASN A 217 -31.48 7.12 33.60
CA ASN A 217 -31.75 7.49 34.99
C ASN A 217 -30.90 6.69 36.00
N LYS A 218 -30.64 5.40 35.74
CA LYS A 218 -29.68 4.59 36.52
C LYS A 218 -28.25 5.11 36.41
N LEU A 219 -27.81 5.50 35.20
CA LEU A 219 -26.49 6.09 34.98
C LEU A 219 -26.36 7.47 35.65
N LYS A 220 -27.38 8.34 35.55
CA LYS A 220 -27.41 9.65 36.25
C LYS A 220 -27.35 9.52 37.77
N LYS A 221 -28.04 8.53 38.38
CA LYS A 221 -27.96 8.28 39.83
C LYS A 221 -26.55 7.85 40.28
N ASN A 222 -25.80 7.17 39.42
CA ASN A 222 -24.45 6.65 39.73
C ASN A 222 -23.30 7.62 39.35
N TYR A 223 -23.58 8.70 38.62
CA TYR A 223 -22.55 9.61 38.06
C TYR A 223 -22.06 10.70 39.03
N LYS A 224 -22.52 10.72 40.29
CA LYS A 224 -22.12 11.74 41.29
C LYS A 224 -20.71 11.54 41.89
N SER A 225 -19.87 10.65 41.33
CA SER A 225 -18.49 10.42 41.79
C SER A 225 -17.55 10.28 40.60
N SER A 226 -16.64 11.26 40.44
CA SER A 226 -15.68 11.36 39.32
C SER A 226 -14.67 10.20 39.24
N LYS A 227 -14.59 9.35 40.27
CA LYS A 227 -13.70 8.17 40.34
C LYS A 227 -14.31 6.90 39.73
N LEU A 228 -15.62 6.91 39.42
CA LEU A 228 -16.33 5.75 38.88
C LEU A 228 -16.33 5.68 37.34
N SER A 229 -16.12 6.79 36.62
CA SER A 229 -16.16 6.80 35.15
C SER A 229 -15.00 6.04 34.53
N SER A 230 -13.80 6.14 35.10
CA SER A 230 -12.61 5.38 34.67
C SER A 230 -12.72 3.89 35.00
N ARG A 231 -13.37 3.52 36.11
CA ARG A 231 -13.66 2.11 36.45
C ARG A 231 -14.73 1.51 35.55
N LEU A 232 -15.80 2.24 35.25
CA LEU A 232 -16.83 1.79 34.29
C LEU A 232 -16.26 1.70 32.87
N PHE A 233 -15.42 2.64 32.47
CA PHE A 233 -14.72 2.60 31.18
C PHE A 233 -13.73 1.44 31.13
N ALA A 234 -13.01 1.15 32.21
CA ALA A 234 -12.12 -0.02 32.33
C ALA A 234 -12.88 -1.34 32.34
N ILE A 235 -14.04 -1.42 33.00
CA ILE A 235 -14.91 -2.60 33.00
C ILE A 235 -15.52 -2.81 31.61
N LEU A 236 -15.96 -1.74 30.94
CA LEU A 236 -16.43 -1.79 29.57
C LEU A 236 -15.30 -2.21 28.61
N LEU A 237 -14.09 -1.66 28.76
CA LEU A 237 -12.88 -2.08 28.03
C LEU A 237 -12.51 -3.55 28.30
N LEU A 238 -12.66 -4.05 29.53
CA LEU A 238 -12.40 -5.44 29.89
C LEU A 238 -13.47 -6.38 29.33
N GLN A 239 -14.73 -5.97 29.32
CA GLN A 239 -15.83 -6.74 28.74
C GLN A 239 -15.78 -6.74 27.21
N THR A 240 -15.41 -5.61 26.59
CA THR A 240 -15.15 -5.56 25.14
C THR A 240 -13.89 -6.33 24.80
N LYS A 241 -12.81 -6.28 25.60
CA LYS A 241 -11.61 -7.12 25.42
C LYS A 241 -11.93 -8.61 25.49
N LYS A 242 -12.71 -9.08 26.47
CA LYS A 242 -13.14 -10.50 26.55
C LYS A 242 -14.04 -10.92 25.38
N LYS A 243 -14.97 -10.07 24.95
CA LYS A 243 -15.79 -10.34 23.76
C LYS A 243 -14.98 -10.26 22.47
N MET A 244 -13.99 -9.38 22.41
CA MET A 244 -13.03 -9.26 21.32
C MET A 244 -12.08 -10.43 21.29
N ASP A 245 -11.62 -10.99 22.40
CA ASP A 245 -10.79 -12.20 22.36
C ASP A 245 -11.58 -13.36 21.73
N ALA A 246 -12.87 -13.48 22.02
CA ALA A 246 -13.75 -14.45 21.36
C ALA A 246 -14.02 -14.13 19.87
N VAL A 247 -14.20 -12.85 19.51
CA VAL A 247 -14.44 -12.41 18.12
C VAL A 247 -13.15 -12.42 17.29
N THR A 248 -12.01 -12.09 17.88
CA THR A 248 -10.66 -12.09 17.28
C THR A 248 -10.15 -13.51 17.17
N LEU A 249 -10.51 -14.42 18.09
CA LEU A 249 -10.33 -15.86 17.91
C LEU A 249 -11.21 -16.37 16.76
N LYS A 250 -12.47 -15.96 16.66
CA LYS A 250 -13.35 -16.34 15.53
C LYS A 250 -12.90 -15.76 14.18
N LEU A 251 -12.45 -14.51 14.14
CA LEU A 251 -11.91 -13.85 12.94
C LEU A 251 -10.52 -14.38 12.60
N GLY A 252 -9.69 -14.68 13.59
CA GLY A 252 -8.39 -15.33 13.41
C GLY A 252 -8.54 -16.75 12.86
N ILE A 253 -9.49 -17.52 13.40
CA ILE A 253 -9.89 -18.84 12.88
C ILE A 253 -10.44 -18.69 11.45
N TRP A 254 -11.35 -17.75 11.19
CA TRP A 254 -11.92 -17.51 9.86
C TRP A 254 -10.88 -17.03 8.83
N LEU A 255 -9.92 -16.20 9.24
CA LEU A 255 -8.79 -15.75 8.42
C LEU A 255 -7.79 -16.88 8.17
N HIS A 256 -7.56 -17.75 9.16
CA HIS A 256 -6.72 -18.93 9.00
C HIS A 256 -7.37 -19.95 8.05
N PHE A 257 -8.70 -20.11 8.10
CA PHE A 257 -9.46 -20.95 7.17
C PHE A 257 -9.52 -20.36 5.76
N THR A 258 -9.69 -19.05 5.60
CA THR A 258 -9.64 -18.41 4.27
C THR A 258 -8.24 -18.41 3.68
N LYS A 259 -7.18 -18.29 4.49
CA LYS A 259 -5.79 -18.46 4.03
C LYS A 259 -5.50 -19.91 3.62
N ILE A 260 -5.97 -20.90 4.36
CA ILE A 260 -5.88 -22.33 3.96
C ILE A 260 -6.70 -22.61 2.69
N PHE A 261 -7.88 -22.02 2.55
CA PHE A 261 -8.73 -22.18 1.36
C PHE A 261 -8.13 -21.51 0.11
N VAL A 262 -7.52 -20.33 0.25
CA VAL A 262 -6.80 -19.66 -0.85
C VAL A 262 -5.52 -20.42 -1.21
N LEU A 263 -4.81 -21.00 -0.22
CA LEU A 263 -3.63 -21.84 -0.46
C LEU A 263 -3.98 -23.22 -1.05
N SER A 264 -5.16 -23.78 -0.76
CA SER A 264 -5.61 -25.03 -1.37
C SER A 264 -6.06 -24.83 -2.82
N GLN A 265 -6.69 -23.70 -3.14
CA GLN A 265 -7.08 -23.29 -4.50
C GLN A 265 -5.87 -22.96 -5.41
N SER A 266 -4.78 -22.44 -4.83
CA SER A 266 -3.54 -22.19 -5.58
C SER A 266 -2.73 -23.47 -5.83
N ASN A 267 -2.75 -24.44 -4.91
CA ASN A 267 -2.11 -25.74 -5.12
C ASN A 267 -2.87 -26.68 -6.08
N THR A 268 -4.18 -26.49 -6.28
CA THR A 268 -4.94 -27.19 -7.35
C THR A 268 -4.73 -26.56 -8.72
N LEU A 269 -4.46 -25.25 -8.81
CA LEU A 269 -4.12 -24.61 -10.09
C LEU A 269 -2.70 -24.97 -10.59
N ASP A 270 -1.73 -25.18 -9.70
CA ASP A 270 -0.36 -25.57 -10.09
C ASP A 270 -0.22 -27.05 -10.49
N ARG A 271 -1.26 -27.87 -10.30
CA ARG A 271 -1.29 -29.28 -10.76
C ARG A 271 -1.88 -29.47 -12.15
N GLN A 272 -2.43 -28.42 -12.78
CA GLN A 272 -2.81 -28.46 -14.19
C GLN A 272 -1.99 -27.44 -14.97
N THR A 273 -1.19 -27.95 -15.91
CA THR A 273 -0.30 -27.22 -16.85
C THR A 273 1.14 -26.94 -16.38
N ASN A 274 1.96 -28.00 -16.31
CA ASN A 274 3.41 -27.87 -16.48
C ASN A 274 3.85 -28.32 -17.90
N PRO A 275 3.81 -27.45 -18.91
CA PRO A 275 4.22 -27.76 -20.29
C PRO A 275 5.74 -27.98 -20.45
N LYS A 276 6.56 -27.70 -19.42
CA LYS A 276 8.03 -27.86 -19.50
C LYS A 276 8.51 -29.30 -19.30
N LYS A 277 7.68 -30.19 -18.74
CA LYS A 277 8.04 -31.62 -18.60
C LYS A 277 7.77 -32.43 -19.88
N MET A 278 6.77 -32.06 -20.69
CA MET A 278 6.49 -32.71 -21.98
C MET A 278 7.48 -32.32 -23.11
N ALA A 279 8.06 -31.12 -23.07
CA ALA A 279 9.04 -30.70 -24.08
C ALA A 279 10.40 -31.44 -23.96
N ARG A 280 10.80 -31.84 -22.75
CA ARG A 280 12.05 -32.60 -22.53
C ARG A 280 11.95 -34.08 -22.89
N GLU A 281 10.75 -34.67 -22.91
CA GLU A 281 10.56 -36.07 -23.34
C GLU A 281 10.36 -36.21 -24.86
N ARG A 282 9.81 -35.20 -25.56
CA ARG A 282 9.75 -35.22 -27.04
C ARG A 282 11.12 -35.04 -27.70
N CYS A 283 12.04 -34.29 -27.08
CA CYS A 283 13.39 -34.09 -27.65
C CYS A 283 14.27 -35.36 -27.55
N LYS A 284 14.07 -36.19 -26.51
CA LYS A 284 14.80 -37.47 -26.38
C LYS A 284 14.29 -38.56 -27.33
N LYS A 285 13.03 -38.50 -27.79
CA LYS A 285 12.46 -39.47 -28.73
C LYS A 285 12.80 -39.22 -30.20
N ASN A 286 13.24 -38.00 -30.57
CA ASN A 286 13.62 -37.68 -31.94
C ASN A 286 15.12 -37.86 -32.22
N ASN A 287 15.99 -37.75 -31.20
CA ASN A 287 17.43 -37.99 -31.36
C ASN A 287 17.81 -39.47 -31.47
N SER A 288 16.94 -40.41 -31.05
CA SER A 288 17.19 -41.85 -31.25
C SER A 288 16.79 -42.38 -32.63
N LYS A 289 16.13 -41.57 -33.48
CA LYS A 289 15.78 -41.94 -34.87
C LYS A 289 16.73 -41.39 -35.93
N LEU A 290 17.66 -40.50 -35.57
CA LEU A 290 18.59 -39.86 -36.52
C LEU A 290 20.00 -40.46 -36.54
N VAL A 291 20.29 -41.46 -35.68
CA VAL A 291 21.63 -42.11 -35.62
C VAL A 291 21.71 -43.41 -36.43
N SER A 292 20.63 -43.87 -37.09
CA SER A 292 20.63 -45.13 -37.87
C SER A 292 20.65 -44.97 -39.40
N LYS A 293 20.90 -43.76 -39.94
CA LYS A 293 21.02 -43.53 -41.39
C LYS A 293 22.24 -42.70 -41.74
N SER A 294 23.43 -43.22 -41.44
CA SER A 294 24.70 -42.68 -41.92
C SER A 294 25.77 -43.78 -42.04
N SER A 295 25.48 -44.79 -42.85
CA SER A 295 26.52 -45.68 -43.39
C SER A 295 26.01 -46.36 -44.65
N ARG A 296 26.21 -45.72 -45.81
CA ARG A 296 26.30 -46.41 -47.12
C ARG A 296 26.69 -45.43 -48.23
N LYS A 297 27.76 -45.81 -48.93
CA LYS A 297 28.25 -45.33 -50.25
C LYS A 297 28.89 -43.93 -50.20
N SER A 298 30.06 -43.67 -50.79
CA SER A 298 30.69 -44.27 -51.96
C SER A 298 32.22 -44.20 -51.89
N ARG A 299 32.83 -45.30 -52.33
CA ARG A 299 34.22 -45.47 -52.79
C ARG A 299 34.12 -45.56 -54.32
N THR A 300 35.16 -45.11 -55.05
CA THR A 300 35.33 -44.86 -56.52
C THR A 300 35.06 -43.40 -56.90
N ASP A 301 35.93 -42.61 -57.54
CA ASP A 301 37.05 -42.92 -58.43
C ASP A 301 38.22 -41.90 -58.35
N GLN A 302 39.39 -42.39 -58.74
CA GLN A 302 40.60 -41.65 -59.07
C GLN A 302 40.44 -40.87 -60.38
N GLN A 303 40.98 -39.66 -60.45
CA GLN A 303 41.63 -39.13 -61.67
C GLN A 303 42.65 -38.06 -61.28
N PHE A 304 43.88 -38.29 -61.76
CA PHE A 304 45.15 -37.54 -61.65
C PHE A 304 45.89 -37.56 -60.30
#